data_AF-A0A2H1EH17-F1
#
_entry.id   AF-A0A2H1EH17-F1
#
_cell.length_a   1.000
_cell.length_b   1.000
_cell.length_c   1.000
_cell.angle_alpha   90.00
_cell.angle_beta   90.00
_cell.angle_gamma   90.00
#
_symmetry.space_group_name_H-M   'P 1'
#
loop_
_entity.id
_entity.type
_entity.pdbx_description
1 polymer ?
#
loop_
_entity_poly.entity_id
_entity_poly.type
_entity_poly.pdbx_seq_one_letter_code
_entity_poly.pdbx_strand_id
1 'polypeptide(L)'
;MKWKTLQHNGIAFLPPYESKGITVKIKGEKVPLSIDAEEMAYQWAKKKDTPYVKDAVFQKNFFAHFVKELPAKFKGVSLSDIDFSEAFKVVDMEKDAKLTMTKEEKKKIAATRKEIKEKMKAKYGKAIIDGKEVDVANWMAEPPGLFIGRGDHPLRGKWKPRITEKDVTLNLGKEAKVPPGNWGKIIHEQDFMWLASWMDELTGKRKYVWLSDTSDLKQERDKMKYDKATKLAAEIDKVLGMVIKKMSDKDDKVRSVATVCYLIYKTAMRVGDEKDPDEADTVGATTLRVEHVNLKPGVIEFDFLGKDSVRWQKPLPVTEQDKAFYENLKKFTEKKKKDELIFHEITSRHVNEFLSGIVKGLTAKVFRTYLATQVVTSYLKKVDNIKSKSENIKIYHAKLANLEAAVTCNHKRTIPKNFDETLQKKREAIKKLKETKPKTDKQVEKLKQREEKLKLALELAEKTRDYNLGTSLRNYIDPRVVKSWSDAMELDWQKLYTSALQKKFQWVSKVDTTWKDIAKV
;
A
#
# COMPACT_ATOMS: atom_id res chain seq x y z
N MET A 1 -8.49 9.65 -25.64
CA MET A 1 -7.36 8.87 -26.18
C MET A 1 -6.11 9.02 -25.31
N LYS A 2 -5.50 7.92 -24.87
CA LYS A 2 -4.27 7.91 -24.03
C LYS A 2 -2.99 7.56 -24.79
N TRP A 3 -3.12 6.94 -25.95
CA TRP A 3 -2.03 6.56 -26.85
C TRP A 3 -2.62 6.37 -28.25
N LYS A 4 -1.79 6.54 -29.29
CA LYS A 4 -2.13 6.29 -30.70
C LYS A 4 -1.71 4.87 -31.09
N THR A 5 -0.49 4.48 -30.74
CA THR A 5 0.06 3.14 -30.99
C THR A 5 0.54 2.49 -29.69
N LEU A 6 0.33 1.18 -29.58
CA LEU A 6 0.73 0.38 -28.42
C LEU A 6 1.17 -1.02 -28.87
N GLN A 7 2.41 -1.38 -28.62
CA GLN A 7 2.97 -2.71 -28.88
C GLN A 7 3.65 -3.25 -27.62
N HIS A 8 3.42 -4.50 -27.27
CA HIS A 8 4.13 -5.18 -26.18
C HIS A 8 4.14 -6.69 -26.41
N ASN A 9 4.96 -7.44 -25.68
CA ASN A 9 5.09 -8.90 -25.85
C ASN A 9 4.17 -9.74 -24.95
N GLY A 10 3.16 -9.13 -24.34
CA GLY A 10 2.25 -9.80 -23.41
C GLY A 10 2.81 -9.81 -21.99
N ILE A 11 2.47 -10.83 -21.21
CA ILE A 11 2.95 -11.00 -19.83
C ILE A 11 3.76 -12.29 -19.72
N ALA A 12 4.65 -12.34 -18.72
CA ALA A 12 5.39 -13.55 -18.39
C ALA A 12 4.62 -14.42 -17.42
N PHE A 13 4.60 -15.73 -17.70
CA PHE A 13 4.12 -16.75 -16.77
C PHE A 13 5.31 -17.42 -16.09
N LEU A 14 5.09 -17.86 -14.85
CA LEU A 14 6.09 -18.67 -14.16
C LEU A 14 6.10 -20.08 -14.75
N PRO A 15 7.27 -20.75 -14.77
CA PRO A 15 7.35 -22.15 -15.16
C PRO A 15 6.35 -23.02 -14.38
N PRO A 16 5.89 -24.13 -14.99
CA PRO A 16 5.12 -25.15 -14.28
C PRO A 16 5.84 -25.62 -13.01
N TYR A 17 5.08 -26.08 -12.03
CA TYR A 17 5.66 -26.71 -10.86
C TYR A 17 6.34 -28.03 -11.24
N GLU A 18 7.57 -28.21 -10.78
CA GLU A 18 8.31 -29.45 -10.91
C GLU A 18 8.11 -30.29 -9.66
N SER A 19 7.70 -31.54 -9.83
CA SER A 19 7.47 -32.48 -8.73
C SER A 19 8.73 -32.61 -7.87
N LYS A 20 8.51 -32.65 -6.56
CA LYS A 20 9.52 -32.87 -5.53
C LYS A 20 9.41 -34.26 -4.92
N GLY A 21 8.54 -35.11 -5.44
CA GLY A 21 8.23 -36.43 -4.91
C GLY A 21 7.56 -36.41 -3.54
N ILE A 22 6.88 -35.32 -3.18
CA ILE A 22 6.20 -35.20 -1.88
C ILE A 22 4.99 -36.13 -1.86
N THR A 23 4.93 -37.00 -0.86
CA THR A 23 3.73 -37.77 -0.52
C THR A 23 3.13 -37.31 0.80
N VAL A 24 1.88 -37.67 1.05
CA VAL A 24 1.21 -37.45 2.34
C VAL A 24 0.74 -38.78 2.91
N LYS A 25 0.63 -38.89 4.24
CA LYS A 25 -0.06 -40.04 4.84
C LYS A 25 -1.48 -39.65 5.19
N ILE A 26 -2.45 -40.48 4.81
CA ILE A 26 -3.87 -40.27 5.13
C ILE A 26 -4.34 -41.48 5.93
N LYS A 27 -4.73 -41.28 7.18
CA LYS A 27 -5.06 -42.37 8.12
C LYS A 27 -3.98 -43.46 8.19
N GLY A 28 -2.70 -43.06 8.09
CA GLY A 28 -1.55 -43.96 8.12
C GLY A 28 -1.13 -44.55 6.77
N GLU A 29 -1.98 -44.49 5.73
CA GLU A 29 -1.64 -44.97 4.39
C GLU A 29 -0.83 -43.91 3.61
N LYS A 30 0.27 -44.30 2.95
CA LYS A 30 1.07 -43.39 2.11
C LYS A 30 0.39 -43.16 0.76
N VAL A 31 0.12 -41.91 0.42
CA VAL A 31 -0.64 -41.51 -0.76
C VAL A 31 0.24 -40.67 -1.71
N PRO A 32 0.47 -41.13 -2.95
CA PRO A 32 1.11 -40.30 -3.97
C PRO A 32 0.16 -39.17 -4.40
N LEU A 33 0.71 -37.97 -4.58
CA LEU A 33 -0.05 -36.78 -4.96
C LEU A 33 0.04 -36.53 -6.47
N SER A 34 -1.03 -35.97 -7.05
CA SER A 34 -0.94 -35.33 -8.37
C SER A 34 -0.02 -34.11 -8.30
N ILE A 35 0.46 -33.61 -9.44
CA ILE A 35 1.33 -32.42 -9.49
C ILE A 35 0.67 -31.21 -8.81
N ASP A 36 -0.64 -31.02 -9.02
CA ASP A 36 -1.39 -29.91 -8.42
C ASP A 36 -1.56 -30.09 -6.92
N ALA A 37 -1.92 -31.29 -6.46
CA ALA A 37 -2.00 -31.60 -5.03
C ALA A 37 -0.64 -31.45 -4.33
N GLU A 38 0.43 -31.85 -5.02
CA GLU A 38 1.80 -31.72 -4.53
C GLU A 38 2.20 -30.24 -4.38
N GLU A 39 1.89 -29.40 -5.38
CA GLU A 39 2.11 -27.96 -5.29
C GLU A 39 1.33 -27.34 -4.11
N MET A 40 0.07 -27.74 -3.91
CA MET A 40 -0.74 -27.31 -2.76
C MET A 40 -0.11 -27.70 -1.42
N ALA A 41 0.28 -28.97 -1.27
CA ALA A 41 0.92 -29.48 -0.05
C ALA A 41 2.27 -28.78 0.22
N TYR A 42 3.05 -28.51 -0.82
CA TYR A 42 4.30 -27.77 -0.72
C TYR A 42 4.08 -26.31 -0.28
N GLN A 43 3.06 -25.63 -0.81
CA GLN A 43 2.71 -24.27 -0.39
C GLN A 43 2.18 -24.22 1.04
N TRP A 44 1.42 -25.23 1.47
CA TRP A 44 1.02 -25.42 2.87
C TRP A 44 2.24 -25.59 3.78
N ALA A 45 3.17 -26.48 3.42
CA ALA A 45 4.40 -26.76 4.17
C ALA A 45 5.28 -25.52 4.36
N LYS A 46 5.36 -24.64 3.35
CA LYS A 46 6.05 -23.35 3.45
C LYS A 46 5.49 -22.42 4.54
N LYS A 47 4.27 -22.64 5.00
CA LYS A 47 3.61 -21.82 6.02
C LYS A 47 3.67 -22.43 7.42
N LYS A 48 4.28 -23.62 7.61
CA LYS A 48 4.26 -24.34 8.89
C LYS A 48 4.78 -23.54 10.09
N ASP A 49 5.77 -22.66 9.90
CA ASP A 49 6.34 -21.84 10.97
C ASP A 49 5.65 -20.45 11.11
N THR A 50 4.51 -20.26 10.43
CA THR A 50 3.75 -19.00 10.46
C THR A 50 2.48 -19.15 11.30
N PRO A 51 1.93 -18.05 11.85
CA PRO A 51 0.65 -18.11 12.56
C PRO A 51 -0.52 -18.60 11.70
N TYR A 52 -0.40 -18.51 10.37
CA TYR A 52 -1.48 -18.87 9.44
C TYR A 52 -1.90 -20.34 9.53
N VAL A 53 -0.96 -21.27 9.76
CA VAL A 53 -1.32 -22.70 9.84
C VAL A 53 -2.07 -23.06 11.11
N LYS A 54 -2.12 -22.15 12.10
CA LYS A 54 -2.92 -22.31 13.33
C LYS A 54 -4.31 -21.68 13.22
N ASP A 55 -4.56 -20.90 12.17
CA ASP A 55 -5.85 -20.25 11.94
C ASP A 55 -6.88 -21.25 11.41
N ALA A 56 -8.01 -21.38 12.11
CA ALA A 56 -9.04 -22.36 11.78
C ALA A 56 -9.73 -22.10 10.43
N VAL A 57 -9.94 -20.84 10.05
CA VAL A 57 -10.52 -20.48 8.74
C VAL A 57 -9.51 -20.78 7.63
N PHE A 58 -8.23 -20.49 7.87
CA PHE A 58 -7.15 -20.80 6.94
C PHE A 58 -7.02 -22.31 6.70
N GLN A 59 -7.03 -23.11 7.76
CA GLN A 59 -7.05 -24.57 7.70
C GLN A 59 -8.27 -25.10 6.92
N LYS A 60 -9.47 -24.65 7.29
CA LYS A 60 -10.73 -25.05 6.66
C LYS A 60 -10.73 -24.76 5.16
N ASN A 61 -10.33 -23.54 4.78
CA ASN A 61 -10.31 -23.10 3.40
C ASN A 61 -9.27 -23.83 2.56
N PHE A 62 -8.07 -24.07 3.10
CA PHE A 62 -7.05 -24.89 2.43
C PHE A 62 -7.59 -26.30 2.18
N PHE A 63 -8.10 -26.93 3.24
CA PHE A 63 -8.57 -28.30 3.19
C PHE A 63 -9.72 -28.51 2.20
N ALA A 64 -10.65 -27.56 2.12
CA ALA A 64 -11.77 -27.59 1.18
C ALA A 64 -11.35 -27.64 -0.30
N HIS A 65 -10.15 -27.15 -0.64
CA HIS A 65 -9.58 -27.30 -1.98
C HIS A 65 -8.73 -28.56 -2.08
N PHE A 66 -7.84 -28.80 -1.10
CA PHE A 66 -6.93 -29.93 -1.12
C PHE A 66 -7.65 -31.28 -1.21
N VAL A 67 -8.77 -31.45 -0.50
CA VAL A 67 -9.56 -32.70 -0.51
C VAL A 67 -10.12 -33.06 -1.88
N LYS A 68 -10.32 -32.07 -2.77
CA LYS A 68 -10.84 -32.29 -4.13
C LYS A 68 -9.81 -32.95 -5.04
N GLU A 69 -8.53 -32.75 -4.74
CA GLU A 69 -7.41 -33.34 -5.48
C GLU A 69 -7.02 -34.73 -4.94
N LEU A 70 -7.63 -35.17 -3.83
CA LEU A 70 -7.35 -36.48 -3.25
C LEU A 70 -8.09 -37.60 -3.98
N PRO A 71 -7.52 -38.82 -4.01
CA PRO A 71 -8.20 -39.99 -4.56
C PRO A 71 -9.56 -40.24 -3.89
N ALA A 72 -10.55 -40.69 -4.68
CA ALA A 72 -11.94 -40.86 -4.23
C ALA A 72 -12.11 -41.78 -3.00
N LYS A 73 -11.15 -42.67 -2.74
CA LYS A 73 -11.13 -43.54 -1.56
C LYS A 73 -10.97 -42.80 -0.22
N PHE A 74 -10.49 -41.55 -0.25
CA PHE A 74 -10.32 -40.71 0.94
C PHE A 74 -11.44 -39.66 1.08
N LYS A 75 -12.63 -39.91 0.53
CA LYS A 75 -13.80 -39.06 0.80
C LYS A 75 -14.13 -39.05 2.29
N GLY A 76 -14.44 -37.87 2.84
CA GLY A 76 -14.82 -37.70 4.24
C GLY A 76 -13.67 -37.67 5.25
N VAL A 77 -12.42 -37.59 4.79
CA VAL A 77 -11.29 -37.32 5.69
C VAL A 77 -11.35 -35.89 6.23
N SER A 78 -10.71 -35.67 7.36
CA SER A 78 -10.49 -34.37 7.98
C SER A 78 -9.03 -33.93 7.78
N LEU A 79 -8.74 -32.64 7.98
CA LEU A 79 -7.35 -32.15 7.90
C LEU A 79 -6.45 -32.85 8.92
N SER A 80 -6.96 -33.22 10.10
CA SER A 80 -6.24 -33.96 11.14
C SER A 80 -5.89 -35.40 10.75
N ASP A 81 -6.59 -35.98 9.78
CA ASP A 81 -6.28 -37.32 9.27
C ASP A 81 -5.09 -37.32 8.29
N ILE A 82 -4.60 -36.14 7.89
CA ILE A 82 -3.55 -35.97 6.88
C ILE A 82 -2.26 -35.51 7.53
N ASP A 83 -1.23 -36.34 7.39
CA ASP A 83 0.13 -36.04 7.84
C ASP A 83 0.96 -35.44 6.70
N PHE A 84 1.31 -34.17 6.87
CA PHE A 84 2.16 -33.40 5.95
C PHE A 84 3.66 -33.43 6.33
N SER A 85 4.08 -34.32 7.25
CA SER A 85 5.46 -34.37 7.75
C SER A 85 6.50 -34.52 6.63
N GLU A 86 6.20 -35.25 5.56
CA GLU A 86 7.12 -35.39 4.42
C GLU A 86 7.27 -34.07 3.64
N ALA A 87 6.17 -33.35 3.41
CA ALA A 87 6.21 -32.01 2.83
C ALA A 87 6.99 -31.03 3.72
N PHE A 88 6.84 -31.12 5.04
CA PHE A 88 7.60 -30.31 6.00
C PHE A 88 9.10 -30.61 5.94
N LYS A 89 9.49 -31.89 5.87
CA LYS A 89 10.89 -32.32 5.71
C LYS A 89 11.52 -31.72 4.45
N VAL A 90 10.83 -31.78 3.31
CA VAL A 90 11.33 -31.21 2.05
C VAL A 90 11.58 -29.70 2.19
N VAL A 91 10.64 -28.97 2.80
CA VAL A 91 10.78 -27.52 3.01
C VAL A 91 11.91 -27.18 3.99
N ASP A 92 12.09 -27.98 5.04
CA ASP A 92 13.18 -27.76 6.01
C ASP A 92 14.54 -28.10 5.42
N MET A 93 14.67 -29.20 4.69
CA MET A 93 15.88 -29.52 3.93
C MET A 93 16.26 -28.39 2.95
N GLU A 94 15.29 -27.78 2.25
CA GLU A 94 15.56 -26.63 1.38
C GLU A 94 16.00 -25.38 2.15
N LYS A 95 15.52 -25.17 3.37
CA LYS A 95 15.96 -24.06 4.22
C LYS A 95 17.37 -24.31 4.74
N ASP A 96 17.64 -25.51 5.24
CA ASP A 96 18.93 -25.88 5.79
C ASP A 96 20.01 -25.85 4.70
N ALA A 97 19.72 -26.39 3.52
CA ALA A 97 20.61 -26.27 2.36
C ALA A 97 20.93 -24.80 2.03
N LYS A 98 19.93 -23.90 2.06
CA LYS A 98 20.18 -22.46 1.85
C LYS A 98 21.02 -21.84 2.96
N LEU A 99 20.91 -22.31 4.20
CA LEU A 99 21.70 -21.79 5.32
C LEU A 99 23.15 -22.26 5.20
N THR A 100 23.37 -23.54 4.91
CA THR A 100 24.70 -24.17 4.80
C THR A 100 25.45 -23.84 3.52
N MET A 101 24.77 -23.36 2.47
CA MET A 101 25.41 -22.89 1.23
C MET A 101 26.50 -21.84 1.50
N THR A 102 27.63 -21.99 0.80
CA THR A 102 28.75 -21.04 0.82
C THR A 102 28.35 -19.68 0.25
N LYS A 103 29.13 -18.63 0.53
CA LYS A 103 28.88 -17.29 -0.03
C LYS A 103 29.03 -17.31 -1.56
N GLU A 104 29.95 -18.11 -2.07
CA GLU A 104 30.26 -18.29 -3.49
C GLU A 104 29.08 -18.95 -4.23
N GLU A 105 28.53 -20.04 -3.70
CA GLU A 105 27.35 -20.70 -4.29
C GLU A 105 26.12 -19.80 -4.25
N LYS A 106 25.88 -19.10 -3.12
CA LYS A 106 24.81 -18.11 -3.00
C LYS A 106 24.93 -17.03 -4.07
N LYS A 107 26.15 -16.56 -4.33
CA LYS A 107 26.44 -15.56 -5.38
C LYS A 107 26.19 -16.12 -6.78
N LYS A 108 26.61 -17.36 -7.07
CA LYS A 108 26.35 -18.02 -8.36
C LYS A 108 24.84 -18.18 -8.63
N ILE A 109 24.07 -18.73 -7.69
CA ILE A 109 22.62 -18.88 -7.84
C ILE A 109 21.93 -17.52 -8.01
N ALA A 110 22.36 -16.50 -7.26
CA ALA A 110 21.83 -15.15 -7.40
C ALA A 110 22.12 -14.54 -8.78
N ALA A 111 23.31 -14.79 -9.35
CA ALA A 111 23.68 -14.34 -10.69
C ALA A 111 22.82 -15.02 -11.77
N THR A 112 22.70 -16.36 -11.74
CA THR A 112 21.84 -17.10 -12.69
C THR A 112 20.38 -16.64 -12.63
N ARG A 113 19.83 -16.45 -11.42
CA ARG A 113 18.46 -15.92 -11.26
C ARG A 113 18.32 -14.50 -11.80
N LYS A 114 19.34 -13.66 -11.63
CA LYS A 114 19.37 -12.30 -12.15
C LYS A 114 19.37 -12.31 -13.68
N GLU A 115 20.20 -13.13 -14.32
CA GLU A 115 20.26 -13.28 -15.77
C GLU A 115 18.93 -13.75 -16.38
N ILE A 116 18.32 -14.79 -15.80
CA ILE A 116 17.00 -15.27 -16.24
C ILE A 116 15.97 -14.14 -16.14
N LYS A 117 15.95 -13.42 -15.00
CA LYS A 117 15.03 -12.31 -14.78
C LYS A 117 15.28 -11.15 -15.74
N GLU A 118 16.53 -10.85 -16.08
CA GLU A 118 16.89 -9.79 -17.03
C GLU A 118 16.47 -10.15 -18.45
N LYS A 119 16.68 -11.40 -18.88
CA LYS A 119 16.17 -11.91 -20.17
C LYS A 119 14.64 -11.82 -20.25
N MET A 120 13.94 -12.25 -19.20
CA MET A 120 12.47 -12.12 -19.14
C MET A 120 12.01 -10.66 -19.11
N LYS A 121 12.71 -9.79 -18.37
CA LYS A 121 12.40 -8.35 -18.30
C LYS A 121 12.64 -7.66 -19.64
N ALA A 122 13.68 -8.03 -20.39
CA ALA A 122 13.92 -7.49 -21.73
C ALA A 122 12.77 -7.86 -22.68
N LYS A 123 12.23 -9.08 -22.56
CA LYS A 123 11.11 -9.54 -23.39
C LYS A 123 9.76 -8.95 -22.97
N TYR A 124 9.37 -9.08 -21.70
CA TYR A 124 8.01 -8.75 -21.24
C TYR A 124 7.93 -7.47 -20.40
N GLY A 125 9.06 -7.00 -19.89
CA GLY A 125 9.14 -5.80 -19.05
C GLY A 125 9.20 -4.48 -19.81
N LYS A 126 8.97 -4.51 -21.13
CA LYS A 126 9.03 -3.37 -22.05
C LYS A 126 7.80 -3.33 -22.94
N ALA A 127 7.34 -2.13 -23.25
CA ALA A 127 6.30 -1.85 -24.22
C ALA A 127 6.72 -0.65 -25.07
N ILE A 128 6.18 -0.52 -26.29
CA ILE A 128 6.39 0.63 -27.17
C ILE A 128 5.06 1.37 -27.26
N ILE A 129 5.06 2.63 -26.84
CA ILE A 129 3.89 3.52 -26.89
C ILE A 129 4.25 4.73 -27.72
N ASP A 130 3.48 5.00 -28.77
CA ASP A 130 3.69 6.15 -29.66
C ASP A 130 5.15 6.25 -30.15
N GLY A 131 5.75 5.09 -30.48
CA GLY A 131 7.13 4.97 -30.94
C GLY A 131 8.20 5.01 -29.84
N LYS A 132 7.85 5.22 -28.57
CA LYS A 132 8.79 5.28 -27.44
C LYS A 132 8.78 3.99 -26.62
N GLU A 133 9.96 3.45 -26.32
CA GLU A 133 10.09 2.33 -25.39
C GLU A 133 9.86 2.78 -23.94
N VAL A 134 8.99 2.07 -23.23
CA VAL A 134 8.63 2.32 -21.83
C VAL A 134 8.67 1.03 -21.01
N ASP A 135 9.08 1.15 -19.75
CA ASP A 135 9.09 0.03 -18.81
C ASP A 135 7.67 -0.37 -18.38
N VAL A 136 7.45 -1.67 -18.17
CA VAL A 136 6.22 -2.24 -17.62
C VAL A 136 6.44 -2.57 -16.14
N ALA A 137 5.47 -2.28 -15.27
CA ALA A 137 5.62 -2.42 -13.83
C ALA A 137 5.52 -3.89 -13.37
N ASN A 138 4.38 -4.51 -13.61
CA ASN A 138 4.01 -5.83 -13.10
C ASN A 138 3.75 -6.80 -14.26
N TRP A 139 4.77 -7.02 -15.07
CA TRP A 139 4.75 -7.82 -16.30
C TRP A 139 4.71 -9.35 -16.06
N MET A 140 4.74 -9.83 -14.82
CA MET A 140 4.60 -11.26 -14.48
C MET A 140 3.21 -11.53 -13.91
N ALA A 141 2.60 -12.64 -14.32
CA ALA A 141 1.41 -13.18 -13.66
C ALA A 141 1.72 -13.53 -12.19
N GLU A 142 0.71 -13.41 -11.32
CA GLU A 142 0.86 -13.83 -9.91
C GLU A 142 1.03 -15.38 -9.85
N PRO A 143 1.97 -15.91 -9.04
CA PRO A 143 2.09 -17.35 -8.85
C PRO A 143 0.84 -17.96 -8.21
N PRO A 144 0.56 -19.26 -8.46
CA PRO A 144 -0.40 -19.99 -7.66
C PRO A 144 0.07 -20.10 -6.20
N GLY A 145 -0.88 -20.30 -5.29
CA GLY A 145 -0.57 -20.46 -3.87
C GLY A 145 -1.75 -20.15 -2.96
N LEU A 146 -1.51 -20.17 -1.65
CA LEU A 146 -2.55 -19.92 -0.65
C LEU A 146 -2.81 -18.41 -0.51
N PHE A 147 -4.08 -18.02 -0.62
CA PHE A 147 -4.48 -16.63 -0.38
C PHE A 147 -4.26 -16.29 1.10
N ILE A 148 -3.45 -15.27 1.38
CA ILE A 148 -3.15 -14.89 2.75
C ILE A 148 -4.17 -13.90 3.30
N GLY A 149 -4.70 -13.01 2.45
CA GLY A 149 -5.55 -11.90 2.89
C GLY A 149 -4.82 -10.91 3.81
N ARG A 150 -5.58 -9.94 4.35
CA ARG A 150 -5.14 -9.04 5.41
C ARG A 150 -6.19 -9.04 6.51
N GLY A 151 -5.78 -8.96 7.77
CA GLY A 151 -6.69 -9.16 8.90
C GLY A 151 -7.39 -10.52 8.83
N ASP A 152 -8.62 -10.57 9.33
CA ASP A 152 -9.44 -11.78 9.39
C ASP A 152 -10.22 -12.04 8.08
N HIS A 153 -9.56 -11.84 6.93
CA HIS A 153 -10.20 -11.97 5.63
C HIS A 153 -10.84 -13.37 5.46
N PRO A 154 -12.12 -13.48 5.06
CA PRO A 154 -12.83 -14.76 4.99
C PRO A 154 -12.22 -15.80 4.04
N LEU A 155 -11.60 -15.35 2.95
CA LEU A 155 -11.00 -16.19 1.91
C LEU A 155 -9.58 -16.68 2.23
N ARG A 156 -8.99 -16.30 3.37
CA ARG A 156 -7.62 -16.71 3.73
C ARG A 156 -7.49 -18.23 3.79
N GLY A 157 -6.41 -18.78 3.25
CA GLY A 157 -6.16 -20.21 3.13
C GLY A 157 -6.71 -20.85 1.86
N LYS A 158 -7.62 -20.19 1.12
CA LYS A 158 -8.12 -20.73 -0.16
C LYS A 158 -6.99 -20.79 -1.20
N TRP A 159 -7.08 -21.78 -2.07
CA TRP A 159 -6.14 -21.94 -3.18
C TRP A 159 -6.35 -20.87 -4.26
N LYS A 160 -5.28 -20.19 -4.65
CA LYS A 160 -5.23 -19.35 -5.84
C LYS A 160 -4.65 -20.19 -6.98
N PRO A 161 -5.43 -20.49 -8.02
CA PRO A 161 -4.95 -21.29 -9.13
C PRO A 161 -3.94 -20.52 -9.99
N ARG A 162 -3.28 -21.27 -10.88
CA ARG A 162 -2.31 -20.72 -11.83
C ARG A 162 -3.04 -19.97 -12.93
N ILE A 163 -2.61 -18.75 -13.20
CA ILE A 163 -3.11 -17.98 -14.35
C ILE A 163 -2.43 -18.49 -15.62
N THR A 164 -3.22 -18.72 -16.66
CA THR A 164 -2.77 -19.17 -17.98
C THR A 164 -2.96 -18.09 -19.04
N GLU A 165 -2.44 -18.30 -20.25
CA GLU A 165 -2.62 -17.37 -21.37
C GLU A 165 -4.11 -17.15 -21.72
N LYS A 166 -4.93 -18.20 -21.60
CA LYS A 166 -6.37 -18.17 -21.90
C LYS A 166 -7.17 -17.29 -20.95
N ASP A 167 -6.65 -17.01 -19.76
CA ASP A 167 -7.31 -16.16 -18.76
C ASP A 167 -7.04 -14.67 -18.99
N VAL A 168 -6.07 -14.36 -19.86
CA VAL A 168 -5.53 -13.01 -20.03
C VAL A 168 -6.13 -12.32 -21.25
N THR A 169 -6.64 -11.11 -21.02
CA THR A 169 -7.00 -10.14 -22.05
C THR A 169 -5.83 -9.19 -22.28
N LEU A 170 -5.35 -9.07 -23.52
CA LEU A 170 -4.34 -8.08 -23.92
C LEU A 170 -4.99 -6.85 -24.55
N ASN A 171 -4.46 -5.67 -24.27
CA ASN A 171 -4.83 -4.41 -24.92
C ASN A 171 -3.67 -3.92 -25.80
N LEU A 172 -3.89 -3.86 -27.11
CA LEU A 172 -2.88 -3.59 -28.12
C LEU A 172 -3.35 -2.48 -29.07
N GLY A 173 -2.42 -1.85 -29.79
CA GLY A 173 -2.76 -1.01 -30.94
C GLY A 173 -3.45 -1.82 -32.04
N LYS A 174 -4.33 -1.19 -32.83
CA LYS A 174 -5.06 -1.87 -33.92
C LYS A 174 -4.11 -2.50 -34.95
N GLU A 175 -2.98 -1.84 -35.20
CA GLU A 175 -1.95 -2.27 -36.15
C GLU A 175 -0.81 -3.05 -35.46
N ALA A 176 -0.90 -3.29 -34.16
CA ALA A 176 0.15 -3.96 -33.41
C ALA A 176 0.18 -5.46 -33.72
N LYS A 177 1.37 -6.03 -33.80
CA LYS A 177 1.54 -7.48 -33.94
C LYS A 177 1.14 -8.16 -32.64
N VAL A 178 0.15 -9.06 -32.72
CA VAL A 178 -0.28 -9.86 -31.57
C VAL A 178 0.87 -10.78 -31.13
N PRO A 179 1.25 -10.78 -29.84
CA PRO A 179 2.27 -11.68 -29.33
C PRO A 179 1.88 -13.15 -29.47
N PRO A 180 2.83 -14.07 -29.72
CA PRO A 180 2.52 -15.49 -29.75
C PRO A 180 1.97 -15.95 -28.39
N GLY A 181 0.95 -16.81 -28.41
CA GLY A 181 0.29 -17.34 -27.22
C GLY A 181 -1.20 -17.57 -27.46
N ASN A 182 -1.82 -18.40 -26.62
CA ASN A 182 -3.26 -18.69 -26.66
C ASN A 182 -4.02 -17.72 -25.75
N TRP A 183 -3.96 -16.43 -26.08
CA TRP A 183 -4.54 -15.35 -25.28
C TRP A 183 -6.07 -15.42 -25.28
N GLY A 184 -6.69 -15.26 -24.10
CA GLY A 184 -8.14 -15.32 -23.97
C GLY A 184 -8.89 -14.28 -24.78
N LYS A 185 -8.38 -13.05 -24.83
CA LYS A 185 -8.97 -11.97 -25.62
C LYS A 185 -7.94 -10.93 -26.02
N ILE A 186 -8.07 -10.38 -27.22
CA ILE A 186 -7.32 -9.21 -27.69
C ILE A 186 -8.30 -8.05 -27.88
N ILE A 187 -7.97 -6.88 -27.34
CA ILE A 187 -8.76 -5.65 -27.50
C ILE A 187 -7.87 -4.46 -27.90
N HIS A 188 -8.50 -3.38 -28.35
CA HIS A 188 -7.84 -2.18 -28.87
C HIS A 188 -8.45 -0.90 -28.29
N GLU A 189 -8.43 -0.78 -26.96
CA GLU A 189 -9.08 0.33 -26.25
C GLU A 189 -8.06 1.41 -25.88
N GLN A 190 -7.99 2.43 -26.74
CA GLN A 190 -7.03 3.54 -26.65
C GLN A 190 -7.24 4.48 -25.44
N ASP A 191 -8.38 4.40 -24.76
CA ASP A 191 -8.67 5.23 -23.58
C ASP A 191 -8.13 4.64 -22.28
N PHE A 192 -7.69 3.38 -22.30
CA PHE A 192 -7.14 2.72 -21.13
C PHE A 192 -5.62 2.56 -21.20
N MET A 193 -4.96 2.76 -20.07
CA MET A 193 -3.49 2.69 -19.95
C MET A 193 -2.96 1.31 -19.50
N TRP A 194 -3.83 0.33 -19.30
CA TRP A 194 -3.42 -1.01 -18.91
C TRP A 194 -3.08 -1.84 -20.17
N LEU A 195 -2.11 -2.73 -20.03
CA LEU A 195 -1.57 -3.54 -21.12
C LEU A 195 -2.20 -4.93 -21.18
N ALA A 196 -2.44 -5.52 -20.02
CA ALA A 196 -3.10 -6.81 -19.89
C ALA A 196 -4.01 -6.81 -18.66
N SER A 197 -5.04 -7.67 -18.67
CA SER A 197 -5.90 -7.89 -17.53
C SER A 197 -6.40 -9.32 -17.46
N TRP A 198 -6.76 -9.79 -16.27
CA TRP A 198 -7.43 -11.08 -16.06
C TRP A 198 -8.37 -10.98 -14.86
N MET A 199 -9.31 -11.91 -14.75
CA MET A 199 -10.18 -12.01 -13.58
C MET A 199 -9.50 -12.86 -12.49
N ASP A 200 -9.38 -12.35 -11.27
CA ASP A 200 -8.93 -13.15 -10.12
C ASP A 200 -10.10 -14.00 -9.63
N GLU A 201 -10.09 -15.30 -9.94
CA GLU A 201 -11.18 -16.23 -9.63
C GLU A 201 -11.59 -16.21 -8.16
N LEU A 202 -10.63 -15.99 -7.26
CA LEU A 202 -10.88 -15.96 -5.84
C LEU A 202 -11.73 -14.75 -5.41
N THR A 203 -11.42 -13.57 -5.95
CA THR A 203 -11.99 -12.31 -5.47
C THR A 203 -13.02 -11.71 -6.41
N GLY A 204 -13.20 -12.28 -7.62
CA GLY A 204 -14.04 -11.71 -8.66
C GLY A 204 -13.55 -10.35 -9.18
N LYS A 205 -12.31 -9.96 -8.84
CA LYS A 205 -11.75 -8.65 -9.18
C LYS A 205 -10.79 -8.74 -10.35
N ARG A 206 -10.91 -7.78 -11.27
CA ARG A 206 -9.99 -7.66 -12.40
C ARG A 206 -8.62 -7.19 -11.94
N LYS A 207 -7.59 -7.94 -12.32
CA LYS A 207 -6.17 -7.59 -12.19
C LYS A 207 -5.68 -6.95 -13.48
N TYR A 208 -4.72 -6.04 -13.36
CA TYR A 208 -4.20 -5.27 -14.50
C TYR A 208 -2.69 -5.21 -14.47
N VAL A 209 -2.08 -5.27 -15.65
CA VAL A 209 -0.69 -4.94 -15.90
C VAL A 209 -0.59 -3.50 -16.36
N TRP A 210 0.24 -2.73 -15.67
CA TRP A 210 0.41 -1.30 -15.93
C TRP A 210 1.81 -0.98 -16.42
N LEU A 211 1.90 0.14 -17.15
CA LEU A 211 3.17 0.85 -17.33
C LEU A 211 3.83 1.18 -15.99
N SER A 212 5.16 1.18 -16.00
CA SER A 212 6.00 1.63 -14.91
C SER A 212 5.68 3.07 -14.51
N ASP A 213 5.83 3.38 -13.22
CA ASP A 213 5.72 4.73 -12.68
C ASP A 213 6.74 5.71 -13.31
N THR A 214 7.75 5.20 -14.02
CA THR A 214 8.73 5.99 -14.76
C THR A 214 8.25 6.44 -16.13
N SER A 215 7.14 5.89 -16.65
CA SER A 215 6.58 6.30 -17.94
C SER A 215 5.97 7.70 -17.86
N ASP A 216 6.09 8.48 -18.95
CA ASP A 216 5.57 9.85 -19.03
C ASP A 216 4.08 9.91 -18.67
N LEU A 217 3.26 9.01 -19.20
CA LEU A 217 1.82 8.95 -18.91
C LEU A 217 1.51 8.73 -17.42
N LYS A 218 2.31 7.90 -16.72
CA LYS A 218 2.11 7.67 -15.28
C LYS A 218 2.58 8.85 -14.45
N GLN A 219 3.71 9.47 -14.83
CA GLN A 219 4.23 10.66 -14.17
C GLN A 219 3.28 11.84 -14.34
N GLU A 220 2.73 12.06 -15.54
CA GLU A 220 1.74 13.12 -15.81
C GLU A 220 0.47 12.93 -14.98
N ARG A 221 -0.02 11.68 -14.87
CA ARG A 221 -1.17 11.37 -14.00
C ARG A 221 -0.86 11.62 -12.52
N ASP A 222 0.34 11.30 -12.06
CA ASP A 222 0.76 11.56 -10.69
C ASP A 222 0.90 13.07 -10.43
N LYS A 223 1.41 13.85 -11.40
CA LYS A 223 1.41 15.32 -11.37
C LYS A 223 -0.01 15.89 -11.29
N MET A 224 -0.91 15.50 -12.20
CA MET A 224 -2.30 15.94 -12.23
C MET A 224 -3.03 15.66 -10.91
N LYS A 225 -2.71 14.55 -10.24
CA LYS A 225 -3.26 14.23 -8.92
C LYS A 225 -2.87 15.28 -7.88
N TYR A 226 -1.62 15.74 -7.88
CA TYR A 226 -1.18 16.80 -6.96
C TYR A 226 -1.69 18.18 -7.38
N ASP A 227 -1.76 18.48 -8.69
CA ASP A 227 -2.36 19.72 -9.20
C ASP A 227 -3.81 19.90 -8.72
N LYS A 228 -4.59 18.81 -8.66
CA LYS A 228 -5.94 18.82 -8.07
C LYS A 228 -5.94 19.18 -6.58
N ALA A 229 -4.95 18.70 -5.82
CA ALA A 229 -4.83 19.03 -4.40
C ALA A 229 -4.39 20.48 -4.19
N THR A 230 -3.50 21.01 -5.04
CA THR A 230 -3.13 22.44 -5.05
C THR A 230 -4.33 23.32 -5.38
N LYS A 231 -5.14 22.94 -6.38
CA LYS A 231 -6.39 23.65 -6.69
C LYS A 231 -7.38 23.61 -5.51
N LEU A 232 -7.51 22.46 -4.85
CA LEU A 232 -8.34 22.35 -3.64
C LEU A 232 -7.82 23.28 -2.53
N ALA A 233 -6.51 23.38 -2.33
CA ALA A 233 -5.92 24.27 -1.33
C ALA A 233 -6.34 25.73 -1.55
N ALA A 234 -6.37 26.20 -2.79
CA ALA A 234 -6.78 27.57 -3.12
C ALA A 234 -8.29 27.82 -2.93
N GLU A 235 -9.13 26.78 -3.01
CA GLU A 235 -10.59 26.88 -2.90
C GLU A 235 -11.13 26.29 -1.58
N ILE A 236 -10.26 25.93 -0.62
CA ILE A 236 -10.65 25.15 0.56
C ILE A 236 -11.66 25.88 1.42
N ASP A 237 -11.49 27.19 1.65
CA ASP A 237 -12.40 27.99 2.49
C ASP A 237 -13.80 28.06 1.89
N LYS A 238 -13.90 28.17 0.56
CA LYS A 238 -15.17 28.10 -0.17
C LYS A 238 -15.83 26.73 0.01
N VAL A 239 -15.07 25.65 -0.14
CA VAL A 239 -15.56 24.28 0.01
C VAL A 239 -16.07 24.06 1.43
N LEU A 240 -15.28 24.43 2.44
CA LEU A 240 -15.66 24.25 3.84
C LEU A 240 -16.84 25.14 4.22
N GLY A 241 -16.90 26.39 3.76
CA GLY A 241 -18.04 27.27 3.97
C GLY A 241 -19.35 26.66 3.45
N MET A 242 -19.31 26.06 2.25
CA MET A 242 -20.48 25.35 1.70
C MET A 242 -20.82 24.07 2.47
N VAL A 243 -19.82 23.25 2.81
CA VAL A 243 -20.01 22.03 3.61
C VAL A 243 -20.65 22.36 4.96
N ILE A 244 -20.11 23.34 5.68
CA ILE A 244 -20.63 23.77 6.99
C ILE A 244 -22.06 24.28 6.86
N LYS A 245 -22.35 25.13 5.87
CA LYS A 245 -23.71 25.61 5.61
C LYS A 245 -24.69 24.46 5.34
N LYS A 246 -24.26 23.45 4.59
CA LYS A 246 -25.09 22.29 4.21
C LYS A 246 -25.24 21.24 5.31
N MET A 247 -24.43 21.29 6.37
CA MET A 247 -24.66 20.49 7.58
C MET A 247 -25.91 20.90 8.37
N SER A 248 -26.51 22.05 8.08
CA SER A 248 -27.78 22.49 8.68
C SER A 248 -28.92 22.54 7.65
N ASP A 249 -28.80 21.80 6.54
CA ASP A 249 -29.83 21.75 5.50
C ASP A 249 -31.10 21.03 5.99
N LYS A 250 -32.24 21.42 5.41
CA LYS A 250 -33.56 20.82 5.70
C LYS A 250 -33.65 19.41 5.13
N ASP A 251 -32.97 19.16 4.01
CA ASP A 251 -32.87 17.82 3.42
C ASP A 251 -31.88 16.96 4.23
N ASP A 252 -32.40 15.91 4.84
CA ASP A 252 -31.65 14.95 5.64
C ASP A 252 -30.51 14.28 4.87
N LYS A 253 -30.73 13.97 3.58
CA LYS A 253 -29.70 13.35 2.72
C LYS A 253 -28.56 14.31 2.45
N VAL A 254 -28.87 15.56 2.11
CA VAL A 254 -27.86 16.62 1.90
C VAL A 254 -27.07 16.86 3.19
N ARG A 255 -27.77 16.90 4.32
CA ARG A 255 -27.17 17.06 5.64
C ARG A 255 -26.19 15.93 5.96
N SER A 256 -26.58 14.68 5.74
CA SER A 256 -25.70 13.52 5.93
C SER A 256 -24.47 13.56 5.03
N VAL A 257 -24.63 13.87 3.74
CA VAL A 257 -23.50 13.98 2.80
C VAL A 257 -22.53 15.08 3.23
N ALA A 258 -23.03 16.24 3.66
CA ALA A 258 -22.20 17.34 4.15
C ALA A 258 -21.44 16.93 5.42
N THR A 259 -22.10 16.26 6.37
CA THR A 259 -21.47 15.73 7.59
C THR A 259 -20.39 14.70 7.28
N VAL A 260 -20.59 13.81 6.30
CA VAL A 260 -19.55 12.88 5.84
C VAL A 260 -18.37 13.63 5.21
N CYS A 261 -18.61 14.66 4.39
CA CYS A 261 -17.54 15.48 3.81
C CYS A 261 -16.71 16.15 4.90
N TYR A 262 -17.37 16.72 5.92
CA TYR A 262 -16.71 17.36 7.05
C TYR A 262 -15.90 16.35 7.88
N LEU A 263 -16.45 15.16 8.14
CA LEU A 263 -15.75 14.05 8.80
C LEU A 263 -14.46 13.70 8.06
N ILE A 264 -14.52 13.50 6.74
CA ILE A 264 -13.35 13.17 5.91
C ILE A 264 -12.30 14.28 5.99
N TYR A 265 -12.72 15.54 5.94
CA TYR A 265 -11.83 16.69 6.08
C TYR A 265 -11.15 16.74 7.45
N LYS A 266 -11.89 16.63 8.55
CA LYS A 266 -11.33 16.73 9.91
C LYS A 266 -10.42 15.55 10.28
N THR A 267 -10.67 14.37 9.74
CA THR A 267 -10.01 13.12 10.18
C THR A 267 -9.02 12.54 9.16
N ALA A 268 -9.02 13.04 7.93
CA ALA A 268 -8.34 12.43 6.78
C ALA A 268 -8.70 10.94 6.57
N MET A 269 -9.90 10.52 6.99
CA MET A 269 -10.41 9.16 6.75
C MET A 269 -10.64 8.90 5.27
N ARG A 270 -10.66 7.62 4.89
CA ARG A 270 -11.08 7.22 3.54
C ARG A 270 -12.60 7.31 3.46
N VAL A 271 -13.13 7.65 2.28
CA VAL A 271 -14.58 7.72 2.06
C VAL A 271 -15.30 6.43 2.46
N GLY A 272 -14.76 5.26 2.09
CA GLY A 272 -15.44 3.99 2.34
C GLY A 272 -16.44 3.69 1.23
N ASP A 273 -16.58 2.39 0.94
CA ASP A 273 -17.60 1.83 0.07
C ASP A 273 -18.09 0.54 0.75
N GLU A 274 -19.32 0.13 0.46
CA GLU A 274 -19.86 -1.13 0.96
C GLU A 274 -18.98 -2.31 0.52
N LYS A 275 -18.97 -3.34 1.36
CA LYS A 275 -18.10 -4.50 1.24
C LYS A 275 -18.94 -5.74 1.04
N ASP A 276 -18.50 -6.60 0.12
CA ASP A 276 -19.07 -7.93 -0.02
C ASP A 276 -18.80 -8.76 1.24
N PRO A 277 -19.68 -9.72 1.60
CA PRO A 277 -19.48 -10.59 2.77
C PRO A 277 -18.16 -11.38 2.77
N ASP A 278 -17.57 -11.58 1.58
CA ASP A 278 -16.30 -12.29 1.40
C ASP A 278 -15.05 -11.40 1.62
N GLU A 279 -15.23 -10.11 1.94
CA GLU A 279 -14.13 -9.20 2.29
C GLU A 279 -13.90 -9.10 3.81
N ALA A 280 -12.73 -8.62 4.20
CA ALA A 280 -12.49 -8.28 5.61
C ALA A 280 -13.37 -7.10 6.04
N ASP A 281 -14.02 -7.23 7.20
CA ASP A 281 -14.86 -6.16 7.78
C ASP A 281 -13.99 -4.94 8.11
N THR A 282 -14.03 -3.98 7.20
CA THR A 282 -13.26 -2.75 7.27
C THR A 282 -14.10 -1.60 6.77
N VAL A 283 -14.06 -0.48 7.47
CA VAL A 283 -14.96 0.64 7.22
C VAL A 283 -14.21 1.92 6.83
N GLY A 284 -14.95 2.84 6.21
CA GLY A 284 -14.57 4.22 5.96
C GLY A 284 -15.68 5.16 6.41
N ALA A 285 -15.56 6.45 6.06
CA ALA A 285 -16.46 7.50 6.53
C ALA A 285 -17.95 7.25 6.26
N THR A 286 -18.32 6.76 5.08
CA THR A 286 -19.71 6.44 4.71
C THR A 286 -20.21 5.15 5.32
N THR A 287 -19.30 4.21 5.64
CA THR A 287 -19.62 2.87 6.14
C THR A 287 -19.40 2.71 7.65
N LEU A 288 -19.27 3.83 8.38
CA LEU A 288 -19.24 3.79 9.83
C LEU A 288 -20.55 3.26 10.39
N ARG A 289 -20.45 2.48 11.47
CA ARG A 289 -21.55 1.92 12.25
C ARG A 289 -21.57 2.57 13.62
N VAL A 290 -22.69 2.50 14.32
CA VAL A 290 -22.86 3.12 15.65
C VAL A 290 -21.79 2.66 16.64
N GLU A 291 -21.39 1.39 16.61
CA GLU A 291 -20.34 0.84 17.47
C GLU A 291 -18.95 1.47 17.28
N HIS A 292 -18.70 2.08 16.12
CA HIS A 292 -17.40 2.66 15.78
C HIS A 292 -17.18 4.06 16.34
N VAL A 293 -18.22 4.69 16.88
CA VAL A 293 -18.19 6.08 17.33
C VAL A 293 -18.78 6.18 18.72
N ASN A 294 -18.01 6.77 19.64
CA ASN A 294 -18.44 7.06 21.00
C ASN A 294 -18.43 8.58 21.23
N LEU A 295 -19.62 9.14 21.48
CA LEU A 295 -19.82 10.58 21.65
C LEU A 295 -19.76 10.93 23.14
N LYS A 296 -18.72 11.66 23.56
CA LYS A 296 -18.58 12.20 24.92
C LYS A 296 -18.70 13.73 24.90
N PRO A 297 -18.96 14.39 26.04
CA PRO A 297 -18.90 15.85 26.11
C PRO A 297 -17.53 16.38 25.67
N GLY A 298 -17.50 17.21 24.63
CA GLY A 298 -16.27 17.85 24.12
C GLY A 298 -15.33 16.97 23.29
N VAL A 299 -15.63 15.68 23.09
CA VAL A 299 -14.77 14.77 22.31
C VAL A 299 -15.56 13.66 21.62
N ILE A 300 -15.18 13.36 20.37
CA ILE A 300 -15.69 12.22 19.61
C ILE A 300 -14.57 11.18 19.55
N GLU A 301 -14.81 9.99 20.09
CA GLU A 301 -13.86 8.88 20.02
C GLU A 301 -14.27 7.95 18.89
N PHE A 302 -13.33 7.62 17.99
CA PHE A 302 -13.56 6.56 17.00
C PHE A 302 -12.66 5.37 17.30
N ASP A 303 -13.21 4.16 17.08
CA ASP A 303 -12.47 2.90 17.15
C ASP A 303 -13.04 1.90 16.14
N PHE A 304 -12.29 1.63 15.07
CA PHE A 304 -12.70 0.69 14.03
C PHE A 304 -11.51 0.15 13.24
N LEU A 305 -11.73 -0.89 12.44
CA LEU A 305 -10.74 -1.38 11.49
C LEU A 305 -10.91 -0.69 10.13
N GLY A 306 -9.91 0.08 9.71
CA GLY A 306 -9.88 0.67 8.38
C GLY A 306 -9.30 -0.26 7.33
N LYS A 307 -9.11 0.24 6.10
CA LYS A 307 -8.46 -0.50 5.00
C LYS A 307 -7.21 -1.26 5.48
N ASP A 308 -7.08 -2.50 5.01
CA ASP A 308 -5.99 -3.41 5.36
C ASP A 308 -6.03 -3.87 6.84
N SER A 309 -7.20 -3.74 7.47
CA SER A 309 -7.47 -4.06 8.88
C SER A 309 -6.57 -3.30 9.86
N VAL A 310 -6.20 -2.08 9.48
CA VAL A 310 -5.43 -1.19 10.35
C VAL A 310 -6.40 -0.49 11.30
N ARG A 311 -6.25 -0.72 12.60
CA ARG A 311 -7.06 -0.07 13.64
C ARG A 311 -6.91 1.45 13.58
N TRP A 312 -8.05 2.13 13.60
CA TRP A 312 -8.18 3.56 13.65
C TRP A 312 -8.76 3.92 15.01
N GLN A 313 -7.90 4.38 15.91
CA GLN A 313 -8.28 4.77 17.26
C GLN A 313 -7.77 6.18 17.50
N LYS A 314 -8.67 7.18 17.42
CA LYS A 314 -8.30 8.59 17.66
C LYS A 314 -9.45 9.35 18.32
N PRO A 315 -9.16 10.16 19.35
CA PRO A 315 -10.09 11.18 19.81
C PRO A 315 -10.06 12.38 18.86
N LEU A 316 -11.22 12.97 18.61
CA LEU A 316 -11.41 14.22 17.91
C LEU A 316 -12.03 15.23 18.89
N PRO A 317 -11.24 16.19 19.41
CA PRO A 317 -11.77 17.27 20.22
C PRO A 317 -12.82 18.07 19.46
N VAL A 318 -13.90 18.43 20.12
CA VAL A 318 -15.02 19.20 19.55
C VAL A 318 -14.81 20.67 19.91
N THR A 319 -14.57 21.50 18.91
CA THR A 319 -14.49 22.97 19.08
C THR A 319 -15.85 23.63 18.82
N GLU A 320 -15.95 24.94 19.05
CA GLU A 320 -17.14 25.73 18.73
C GLU A 320 -17.59 25.57 17.27
N GLN A 321 -16.64 25.45 16.34
CA GLN A 321 -16.92 25.25 14.91
C GLN A 321 -17.44 23.84 14.59
N ASP A 322 -17.30 22.89 15.52
CA ASP A 322 -17.68 21.49 15.36
C ASP A 322 -19.07 21.17 15.96
N LYS A 323 -19.75 22.15 16.54
CA LYS A 323 -21.07 21.95 17.20
C LYS A 323 -22.10 21.30 16.28
N ALA A 324 -22.27 21.84 15.07
CA ALA A 324 -23.22 21.28 14.09
C ALA A 324 -22.84 19.85 13.67
N PHE A 325 -21.54 19.56 13.59
CA PHE A 325 -21.05 18.23 13.26
C PHE A 325 -21.33 17.22 14.38
N TYR A 326 -21.09 17.60 15.64
CA TYR A 326 -21.38 16.79 16.81
C TYR A 326 -22.88 16.46 16.94
N GLU A 327 -23.74 17.48 16.83
CA GLU A 327 -25.20 17.29 16.91
C GLU A 327 -25.72 16.41 15.78
N ASN A 328 -25.20 16.55 14.56
CA ASN A 328 -25.56 15.67 13.46
C ASN A 328 -25.15 14.22 13.72
N LEU A 329 -23.92 13.97 14.21
CA LEU A 329 -23.51 12.61 14.56
C LEU A 329 -24.40 12.02 15.65
N LYS A 330 -24.71 12.80 16.70
CA LYS A 330 -25.63 12.38 17.77
C LYS A 330 -26.99 11.98 17.20
N LYS A 331 -27.59 12.84 16.36
CA LYS A 331 -28.86 12.56 15.67
C LYS A 331 -28.79 11.31 14.80
N PHE A 332 -27.72 11.13 14.03
CA PHE A 332 -27.58 10.00 13.11
C PHE A 332 -27.27 8.66 13.80
N THR A 333 -26.82 8.70 15.06
CA THR A 333 -26.65 7.51 15.92
C THR A 333 -27.85 7.24 16.83
N GLU A 334 -28.75 8.20 16.98
CA GLU A 334 -29.90 8.08 17.87
C GLU A 334 -30.87 6.99 17.39
N LYS A 335 -31.39 6.19 18.33
CA LYS A 335 -32.38 5.12 18.07
C LYS A 335 -31.91 4.02 17.09
N LYS A 336 -30.60 3.89 16.86
CA LYS A 336 -30.00 2.83 16.04
C LYS A 336 -29.31 1.77 16.88
N LYS A 337 -29.25 0.55 16.34
CA LYS A 337 -28.47 -0.55 16.92
C LYS A 337 -26.98 -0.36 16.66
N LYS A 338 -26.15 -1.06 17.43
CA LYS A 338 -24.68 -0.94 17.38
C LYS A 338 -24.09 -1.27 16.00
N ASP A 339 -24.66 -2.25 15.31
CA ASP A 339 -24.25 -2.77 14.01
C ASP A 339 -24.86 -2.01 12.81
N GLU A 340 -25.72 -1.02 13.05
CA GLU A 340 -26.33 -0.25 11.98
C GLU A 340 -25.42 0.90 11.48
N LEU A 341 -25.52 1.21 10.19
CA LEU A 341 -24.79 2.31 9.57
C LEU A 341 -25.23 3.67 10.14
N ILE A 342 -24.25 4.52 10.47
CA ILE A 342 -24.49 5.91 10.87
C ILE A 342 -25.13 6.68 9.69
N PHE A 343 -24.60 6.49 8.48
CA PHE A 343 -25.05 7.18 7.27
C PHE A 343 -25.76 6.20 6.31
N HIS A 344 -27.05 5.96 6.54
CA HIS A 344 -27.87 5.08 5.69
C HIS A 344 -28.00 5.67 4.27
N GLU A 345 -27.92 4.83 3.22
CA GLU A 345 -28.03 5.22 1.79
C GLU A 345 -27.00 6.25 1.28
N ILE A 346 -25.96 6.57 2.06
CA ILE A 346 -24.89 7.46 1.62
C ILE A 346 -23.70 6.64 1.12
N THR A 347 -23.42 6.74 -0.18
CA THR A 347 -22.29 6.05 -0.82
C THR A 347 -21.20 7.06 -1.20
N SER A 348 -20.02 6.55 -1.59
CA SER A 348 -18.95 7.41 -2.09
C SER A 348 -19.37 8.20 -3.34
N ARG A 349 -20.33 7.70 -4.12
CA ARG A 349 -20.90 8.40 -5.27
C ARG A 349 -21.57 9.71 -4.85
N HIS A 350 -22.47 9.66 -3.86
CA HIS A 350 -23.15 10.85 -3.34
C HIS A 350 -22.16 11.89 -2.81
N VAL A 351 -21.13 11.44 -2.08
CA VAL A 351 -20.06 12.33 -1.57
C VAL A 351 -19.30 12.99 -2.72
N ASN A 352 -18.92 12.24 -3.75
CA ASN A 352 -18.18 12.79 -4.88
C ASN A 352 -19.03 13.71 -5.76
N GLU A 353 -20.32 13.41 -5.95
CA GLU A 353 -21.28 14.26 -6.67
C GLU A 353 -21.45 15.61 -5.95
N PHE A 354 -21.66 15.60 -4.64
CA PHE A 354 -21.76 16.81 -3.83
C PHE A 354 -20.48 17.67 -3.93
N LEU A 355 -19.30 17.07 -3.76
CA LEU A 355 -18.02 17.79 -3.86
C LEU A 355 -17.76 18.32 -5.28
N SER A 356 -18.09 17.54 -6.30
CA SER A 356 -17.94 17.96 -7.70
C SER A 356 -18.89 19.10 -8.08
N GLY A 357 -20.04 19.21 -7.42
CA GLY A 357 -20.97 20.34 -7.56
C GLY A 357 -20.40 21.66 -6.99
N ILE A 358 -19.52 21.59 -5.99
CA ILE A 358 -18.86 22.78 -5.42
C ILE A 358 -17.65 23.18 -6.27
N VAL A 359 -16.78 22.20 -6.56
CA VAL A 359 -15.57 22.37 -7.37
C VAL A 359 -15.52 21.27 -8.41
N LYS A 360 -15.62 21.64 -9.69
CA LYS A 360 -15.65 20.68 -10.81
C LYS A 360 -14.48 19.70 -10.74
N GLY A 361 -14.79 18.40 -10.61
CA GLY A 361 -13.82 17.31 -10.60
C GLY A 361 -13.17 17.01 -9.24
N LEU A 362 -13.64 17.65 -8.16
CA LEU A 362 -13.24 17.34 -6.78
C LEU A 362 -13.84 16.01 -6.32
N THR A 363 -13.05 15.22 -5.60
CA THR A 363 -13.48 13.94 -5.02
C THR A 363 -12.98 13.82 -3.59
N ALA A 364 -13.61 12.97 -2.79
CA ALA A 364 -13.21 12.72 -1.40
C ALA A 364 -11.73 12.31 -1.25
N LYS A 365 -11.17 11.65 -2.27
CA LYS A 365 -9.76 11.19 -2.27
C LYS A 365 -8.77 12.36 -2.30
N VAL A 366 -9.15 13.52 -2.84
CA VAL A 366 -8.27 14.70 -2.95
C VAL A 366 -7.98 15.30 -1.56
N PHE A 367 -8.96 15.29 -0.65
CA PHE A 367 -8.77 15.78 0.72
C PHE A 367 -7.58 15.14 1.43
N ARG A 368 -7.41 13.81 1.32
CA ARG A 368 -6.29 13.14 2.00
C ARG A 368 -4.93 13.57 1.47
N THR A 369 -4.81 13.83 0.16
CA THR A 369 -3.57 14.34 -0.45
C THR A 369 -3.34 15.80 -0.06
N TYR A 370 -4.39 16.62 -0.06
CA TYR A 370 -4.34 18.00 0.40
C TYR A 370 -3.88 18.08 1.86
N LEU A 371 -4.58 17.41 2.79
CA LEU A 371 -4.27 17.42 4.22
C LEU A 371 -2.85 16.92 4.51
N ALA A 372 -2.44 15.80 3.88
CA ALA A 372 -1.08 15.28 4.04
C ALA A 372 -0.01 16.26 3.54
N THR A 373 -0.27 16.94 2.43
CA THR A 373 0.67 17.95 1.88
C THR A 373 0.68 19.20 2.74
N GLN A 374 -0.47 19.65 3.25
CA GLN A 374 -0.60 20.81 4.12
C GLN A 374 0.16 20.60 5.42
N VAL A 375 -0.01 19.48 6.13
CA VAL A 375 0.70 19.25 7.41
C VAL A 375 2.22 19.20 7.22
N VAL A 376 2.70 18.62 6.11
CA VAL A 376 4.13 18.66 5.75
C VAL A 376 4.60 20.09 5.51
N THR A 377 3.85 20.85 4.71
CA THR A 377 4.19 22.24 4.37
C THR A 377 4.23 23.10 5.63
N SER A 378 3.22 23.00 6.49
CA SER A 378 3.15 23.72 7.77
C SER A 378 4.28 23.34 8.72
N TYR A 379 4.67 22.07 8.78
CA TYR A 379 5.82 21.65 9.58
C TYR A 379 7.12 22.26 9.02
N LEU A 380 7.35 22.13 7.71
CA LEU A 380 8.58 22.60 7.06
C LEU A 380 8.73 24.12 7.14
N LYS A 381 7.62 24.86 7.10
CA LYS A 381 7.58 26.32 7.33
C LYS A 381 8.04 26.72 8.74
N LYS A 382 7.81 25.90 9.76
CA LYS A 382 8.31 26.16 11.12
C LYS A 382 9.82 25.99 11.25
N VAL A 383 10.45 25.33 10.27
CA VAL A 383 11.88 24.96 10.29
C VAL A 383 12.57 25.38 9.00
N ASP A 384 12.09 26.42 8.32
CA ASP A 384 12.70 26.94 7.09
C ASP A 384 13.85 27.92 7.34
N ASN A 385 14.22 28.12 8.61
CA ASN A 385 15.38 28.88 9.05
C ASN A 385 16.63 28.01 9.32
N ILE A 386 16.61 26.72 8.97
CA ILE A 386 17.69 25.76 9.26
C ILE A 386 18.74 25.65 8.15
N LYS A 387 18.79 26.59 7.20
CA LYS A 387 19.72 26.57 6.07
C LYS A 387 21.19 26.40 6.50
N SER A 388 21.60 27.03 7.60
CA SER A 388 22.96 26.93 8.17
C SER A 388 23.26 25.65 8.94
N LYS A 389 22.26 24.78 9.17
CA LYS A 389 22.43 23.52 9.91
C LYS A 389 23.02 22.42 9.02
N SER A 390 23.47 21.35 9.66
CA SER A 390 24.02 20.18 8.96
C SER A 390 22.97 19.50 8.07
N GLU A 391 23.45 18.78 7.05
CA GLU A 391 22.58 17.96 6.19
C GLU A 391 21.78 16.93 7.00
N ASN A 392 22.35 16.35 8.06
CA ASN A 392 21.64 15.36 8.89
C ASN A 392 20.42 15.97 9.58
N ILE A 393 20.53 17.20 10.09
CA ILE A 393 19.43 17.93 10.74
C ILE A 393 18.32 18.22 9.72
N LYS A 394 18.68 18.69 8.52
CA LYS A 394 17.71 18.97 7.44
C LYS A 394 16.94 17.71 7.05
N ILE A 395 17.65 16.59 6.83
CA ILE A 395 17.02 15.29 6.52
C ILE A 395 16.13 14.80 7.66
N TYR A 396 16.55 15.01 8.91
CA TYR A 396 15.76 14.65 10.09
C TYR A 396 14.42 15.39 10.12
N HIS A 397 14.43 16.72 9.95
CA HIS A 397 13.20 17.52 9.93
C HIS A 397 12.28 17.18 8.75
N ALA A 398 12.83 16.93 7.55
CA ALA A 398 12.03 16.46 6.41
C ALA A 398 11.32 15.12 6.70
N LYS A 399 11.98 14.20 7.42
CA LYS A 399 11.37 12.93 7.82
C LYS A 399 10.35 13.08 8.93
N LEU A 400 10.51 14.03 9.85
CA LEU A 400 9.49 14.37 10.84
C LEU A 400 8.26 15.00 10.20
N ALA A 401 8.42 15.89 9.22
CA ALA A 401 7.29 16.43 8.46
C ALA A 401 6.48 15.30 7.79
N ASN A 402 7.17 14.31 7.21
CA ASN A 402 6.53 13.12 6.65
C ASN A 402 5.85 12.24 7.72
N LEU A 403 6.42 12.17 8.94
CA LEU A 403 5.78 11.49 10.07
C LEU A 403 4.43 12.14 10.42
N GLU A 404 4.33 13.47 10.42
CA GLU A 404 3.05 14.17 10.63
C GLU A 404 2.00 13.73 9.60
N ALA A 405 2.35 13.69 8.31
CA ALA A 405 1.45 13.18 7.29
C ALA A 405 1.03 11.71 7.50
N ALA A 406 1.97 10.85 7.92
CA ALA A 406 1.69 9.46 8.23
C ALA A 406 0.75 9.31 9.44
N VAL A 407 0.93 10.14 10.47
CA VAL A 407 0.05 10.23 11.66
C VAL A 407 -1.34 10.67 11.24
N THR A 408 -1.46 11.81 10.55
CA THR A 408 -2.73 12.34 10.03
C THR A 408 -3.49 11.28 9.24
N CYS A 409 -2.81 10.61 8.31
CA CYS A 409 -3.44 9.60 7.44
C CYS A 409 -3.60 8.20 8.07
N ASN A 410 -3.22 8.01 9.34
CA ASN A 410 -3.20 6.72 10.05
C ASN A 410 -2.43 5.61 9.29
N HIS A 411 -1.26 5.93 8.73
CA HIS A 411 -0.39 4.96 8.07
C HIS A 411 0.42 4.18 9.10
N LYS A 412 -0.24 3.30 9.85
CA LYS A 412 0.41 2.43 10.83
C LYS A 412 1.16 1.27 10.17
N ARG A 413 2.10 0.68 10.91
CA ARG A 413 2.78 -0.57 10.55
C ARG A 413 2.84 -1.52 11.74
N THR A 414 2.98 -2.81 11.44
CA THR A 414 3.40 -3.79 12.44
C THR A 414 4.84 -3.49 12.86
N ILE A 415 5.07 -3.46 14.18
CA ILE A 415 6.41 -3.27 14.74
C ILE A 415 7.26 -4.50 14.41
N PRO A 416 8.45 -4.35 13.81
CA PRO A 416 9.35 -5.47 13.57
C PRO A 416 9.72 -6.21 14.86
N LYS A 417 9.79 -7.54 14.82
CA LYS A 417 10.13 -8.36 16.01
C LYS A 417 11.48 -7.99 16.65
N ASN A 418 12.44 -7.54 15.83
CA ASN A 418 13.79 -7.16 16.25
C ASN A 418 13.98 -5.64 16.42
N PHE A 419 12.88 -4.90 16.60
CA PHE A 419 12.92 -3.44 16.69
C PHE A 419 13.75 -2.97 17.89
N ASP A 420 13.49 -3.51 19.09
CA ASP A 420 14.18 -3.10 20.32
C ASP A 420 15.67 -3.47 20.28
N GLU A 421 16.02 -4.66 19.77
CA GLU A 421 17.42 -5.05 19.51
C GLU A 421 18.13 -4.07 18.57
N THR A 422 17.43 -3.58 17.55
CA THR A 422 17.99 -2.61 16.59
C THR A 422 18.22 -1.26 17.25
N LEU A 423 17.32 -0.81 18.14
CA LEU A 423 17.51 0.41 18.93
C LEU A 423 18.69 0.27 19.90
N GLN A 424 18.79 -0.87 20.58
CA GLN A 424 19.88 -1.15 21.51
C GLN A 424 21.25 -1.11 20.82
N LYS A 425 21.38 -1.76 19.65
CA LYS A 425 22.62 -1.69 18.84
C LYS A 425 23.00 -0.25 18.45
N LYS A 426 22.02 0.62 18.18
CA LYS A 426 22.27 2.05 17.90
C LYS A 426 22.75 2.79 19.15
N ARG A 427 22.13 2.54 20.31
CA ARG A 427 22.55 3.12 21.61
C ARG A 427 23.98 2.73 21.95
N GLU A 428 24.32 1.46 21.78
CA GLU A 428 25.69 0.95 21.99
C GLU A 428 26.69 1.55 21.01
N ALA A 429 26.32 1.70 19.72
CA ALA A 429 27.18 2.36 18.74
C ALA A 429 27.45 3.83 19.11
N ILE A 430 26.46 4.55 19.64
CA ILE A 430 26.64 5.92 20.14
C ILE A 430 27.56 5.93 21.35
N LYS A 431 27.41 5.00 22.30
CA LYS A 431 28.28 4.88 23.48
C LYS A 431 29.74 4.65 23.08
N LYS A 432 29.99 3.67 22.19
CA LYS A 432 31.33 3.37 21.68
C LYS A 432 31.97 4.56 20.96
N LEU A 433 31.19 5.35 20.23
CA LEU A 433 31.69 6.56 19.57
C LEU A 433 32.12 7.63 20.56
N LYS A 434 31.39 7.81 21.67
CA LYS A 434 31.76 8.77 22.73
C LYS A 434 33.03 8.36 23.47
N GLU A 435 33.28 7.06 23.61
CA GLU A 435 34.49 6.51 24.23
C GLU A 435 35.71 6.55 23.29
N THR A 436 35.49 6.77 21.99
CA THR A 436 36.58 6.83 20.99
C THR A 436 37.37 8.11 21.18
N LYS A 437 38.68 8.00 21.49
CA LYS A 437 39.59 9.14 21.61
C LYS A 437 40.17 9.53 20.24
N PRO A 438 39.78 10.67 19.65
CA PRO A 438 40.37 11.15 18.41
C PRO A 438 41.80 11.67 18.65
N LYS A 439 42.69 11.51 17.66
CA LYS A 439 44.08 11.98 17.71
C LYS A 439 44.32 13.26 16.91
N THR A 440 43.33 13.72 16.15
CA THR A 440 43.41 14.88 15.25
C THR A 440 42.08 15.63 15.23
N ASP A 441 42.11 16.94 14.96
CA ASP A 441 40.89 17.75 14.84
C ASP A 441 39.95 17.27 13.72
N LYS A 442 40.52 16.78 12.62
CA LYS A 442 39.75 16.14 11.53
C LYS A 442 39.00 14.89 12.01
N GLN A 443 39.57 14.12 12.93
CA GLN A 443 38.89 12.96 13.53
C GLN A 443 37.82 13.39 14.53
N VAL A 444 38.07 14.44 15.33
CA VAL A 444 37.06 15.02 16.22
C VAL A 444 35.81 15.40 15.43
N GLU A 445 35.97 16.14 14.34
CA GLU A 445 34.86 16.62 13.53
C GLU A 445 34.08 15.47 12.87
N LYS A 446 34.77 14.46 12.32
CA LYS A 446 34.13 13.26 11.76
C LYS A 446 33.35 12.47 12.81
N LEU A 447 33.88 12.35 14.03
CA LEU A 447 33.19 11.66 15.13
C LEU A 447 31.94 12.43 15.55
N LYS A 448 32.00 13.76 15.68
CA LYS A 448 30.84 14.61 15.98
C LYS A 448 29.72 14.45 14.95
N GLN A 449 30.05 14.52 13.66
CA GLN A 449 29.07 14.34 12.58
C GLN A 449 28.44 12.93 12.60
N ARG A 450 29.23 11.90 12.89
CA ARG A 450 28.73 10.52 12.99
C ARG A 450 27.83 10.34 14.22
N GLU A 451 28.19 10.95 15.35
CA GLU A 451 27.39 10.95 16.56
C GLU A 451 26.04 11.63 16.34
N GLU A 452 26.04 12.84 15.74
CA GLU A 452 24.82 13.56 15.37
C GLU A 452 23.90 12.70 14.50
N LYS A 453 24.45 12.13 13.43
CA LYS A 453 23.69 11.26 12.52
C LYS A 453 23.05 10.07 13.23
N LEU A 454 23.79 9.42 14.13
CA LEU A 454 23.27 8.26 14.87
C LEU A 454 22.22 8.64 15.91
N LYS A 455 22.41 9.76 16.62
CA LYS A 455 21.43 10.29 17.57
C LYS A 455 20.11 10.62 16.87
N LEU A 456 20.16 11.38 15.78
CA LEU A 456 18.97 11.72 14.98
C LEU A 456 18.31 10.47 14.39
N ALA A 457 19.10 9.49 13.95
CA ALA A 457 18.56 8.23 13.44
C ALA A 457 17.94 7.35 14.53
N LEU A 458 18.41 7.41 15.78
CA LEU A 458 17.82 6.73 16.93
C LEU A 458 16.49 7.38 17.30
N GLU A 459 16.48 8.70 17.50
CA GLU A 459 15.27 9.46 17.83
C GLU A 459 14.18 9.30 16.77
N LEU A 460 14.56 9.35 15.49
CA LEU A 460 13.63 9.12 14.39
C LEU A 460 13.07 7.68 14.41
N ALA A 461 13.90 6.67 14.71
CA ALA A 461 13.44 5.29 14.78
C ALA A 461 12.39 5.12 15.90
N GLU A 462 12.61 5.74 17.06
CA GLU A 462 11.67 5.75 18.18
C GLU A 462 10.37 6.48 17.82
N LYS A 463 10.42 7.70 17.28
CA LYS A 463 9.23 8.48 16.88
C LYS A 463 8.42 7.81 15.77
N THR A 464 9.08 7.08 14.88
CA THR A 464 8.43 6.40 13.74
C THR A 464 8.09 4.94 14.03
N ARG A 465 8.22 4.46 15.27
CA ARG A 465 7.98 3.07 15.68
C ARG A 465 6.73 2.49 15.03
N ASP A 466 5.60 3.16 15.20
CA ASP A 466 4.29 2.68 14.78
C ASP A 466 3.87 3.07 13.37
N TYR A 467 4.68 3.87 12.65
CA TYR A 467 4.26 4.53 11.41
C TYR A 467 5.07 4.13 10.17
N ASN A 468 4.38 4.01 9.04
CA ASN A 468 4.96 3.74 7.72
C ASN A 468 5.09 5.03 6.90
N LEU A 469 6.29 5.60 6.93
CA LEU A 469 6.64 6.82 6.19
C LEU A 469 6.67 6.65 4.66
N GLY A 470 6.77 5.42 4.16
CA GLY A 470 6.86 5.17 2.71
C GLY A 470 5.53 5.38 2.00
N THR A 471 4.42 5.11 2.68
CA THR A 471 3.07 5.20 2.11
C THR A 471 2.65 6.64 1.87
N SER A 472 2.85 7.51 2.87
CA SER A 472 2.64 8.96 2.81
C SER A 472 3.52 9.61 1.74
N LEU A 473 4.83 9.36 1.81
CA LEU A 473 5.83 9.94 0.90
C LEU A 473 5.62 9.57 -0.57
N ARG A 474 5.17 8.34 -0.85
CA ARG A 474 4.98 7.88 -2.23
C ARG A 474 3.72 8.45 -2.90
N ASN A 475 2.65 8.68 -2.13
CA ASN A 475 1.31 8.81 -2.72
C ASN A 475 0.52 10.05 -2.29
N TYR A 476 0.81 10.64 -1.12
CA TYR A 476 -0.06 11.65 -0.51
C TYR A 476 0.62 13.00 -0.31
N ILE A 477 1.95 13.05 -0.26
CA ILE A 477 2.70 14.30 -0.15
C ILE A 477 3.11 14.74 -1.55
N ASP A 478 2.79 15.98 -1.91
CA ASP A 478 3.26 16.59 -3.15
C ASP A 478 4.80 16.71 -3.14
N PRO A 479 5.52 16.05 -4.06
CA PRO A 479 6.98 16.09 -4.09
C PRO A 479 7.54 17.48 -4.41
N ARG A 480 6.76 18.41 -4.99
CA ARG A 480 7.19 19.80 -5.19
C ARG A 480 7.42 20.54 -3.89
N VAL A 481 6.64 20.25 -2.84
CA VAL A 481 6.84 20.82 -1.49
C VAL A 481 8.18 20.38 -0.92
N VAL A 482 8.50 19.09 -1.02
CA VAL A 482 9.76 18.55 -0.51
C VAL A 482 10.95 19.06 -1.32
N LYS A 483 10.83 19.11 -2.66
CA LYS A 483 11.89 19.64 -3.53
C LYS A 483 12.16 21.11 -3.23
N SER A 484 11.14 21.97 -3.30
CA SER A 484 11.29 23.42 -3.12
C SER A 484 11.86 23.79 -1.75
N TRP A 485 11.43 23.10 -0.69
CA TRP A 485 12.01 23.28 0.65
C TRP A 485 13.48 22.84 0.68
N SER A 486 13.79 21.68 0.09
CA SER A 486 15.17 21.18 0.05
C SER A 486 16.09 22.13 -0.72
N ASP A 487 15.64 22.66 -1.88
CA ASP A 487 16.36 23.65 -2.67
C ASP A 487 16.62 24.93 -1.84
N ALA A 488 15.62 25.44 -1.11
CA ALA A 488 15.78 26.59 -0.22
C ALA A 488 16.77 26.32 0.94
N MET A 489 16.84 25.07 1.40
CA MET A 489 17.76 24.63 2.46
C MET A 489 19.13 24.20 1.93
N GLU A 490 19.42 24.32 0.63
CA GLU A 490 20.64 23.79 -0.01
C GLU A 490 20.87 22.30 0.31
N LEU A 491 19.79 21.52 0.26
CA LEU A 491 19.79 20.07 0.43
C LEU A 491 19.40 19.41 -0.90
N ASP A 492 20.12 18.36 -1.29
CA ASP A 492 19.70 17.53 -2.41
C ASP A 492 18.42 16.75 -2.05
N TRP A 493 17.30 17.13 -2.65
CA TRP A 493 16.00 16.50 -2.44
C TRP A 493 16.02 15.00 -2.72
N GLN A 494 16.89 14.53 -3.63
CA GLN A 494 16.97 13.11 -3.97
C GLN A 494 17.38 12.26 -2.76
N LYS A 495 18.15 12.81 -1.81
CA LYS A 495 18.53 12.12 -0.57
C LYS A 495 17.34 11.80 0.35
N LEU A 496 16.20 12.47 0.16
CA LEU A 496 14.97 12.22 0.89
C LEU A 496 14.15 11.07 0.30
N TYR A 497 14.48 10.64 -0.92
CA TYR A 497 13.76 9.62 -1.66
C TYR A 497 14.62 8.38 -1.92
N THR A 498 13.98 7.22 -1.93
CA THR A 498 14.61 6.00 -2.45
C THR A 498 14.81 6.11 -3.96
N SER A 499 15.74 5.35 -4.55
CA SER A 499 15.99 5.39 -6.01
C SER A 499 14.72 5.11 -6.85
N ALA A 500 13.81 4.27 -6.35
CA ALA A 500 12.53 4.02 -7.03
C ALA A 500 11.60 5.25 -7.00
N LEU A 501 11.61 6.02 -5.91
CA LEU A 501 10.82 7.25 -5.79
C LEU A 501 11.44 8.41 -6.56
N GLN A 502 12.77 8.52 -6.61
CA GLN A 502 13.47 9.48 -7.46
C GLN A 502 13.03 9.33 -8.93
N LYS A 503 13.02 8.08 -9.44
CA LYS A 503 12.55 7.79 -10.80
C LYS A 503 11.05 8.07 -11.01
N LYS A 504 10.20 7.75 -10.02
CA LYS A 504 8.77 8.07 -10.07
C LYS A 504 8.51 9.58 -10.15
N PHE A 505 9.29 10.37 -9.41
CA PHE A 505 9.13 11.82 -9.29
C PHE A 505 10.10 12.61 -10.18
N GLN A 506 10.63 11.99 -11.24
CA GLN A 506 11.57 12.65 -12.13
C GLN A 506 10.97 13.91 -12.77
N TRP A 507 9.66 13.92 -13.05
CA TRP A 507 8.95 15.10 -13.55
C TRP A 507 9.11 16.34 -12.68
N VAL A 508 9.34 16.18 -11.37
CA VAL A 508 9.47 17.28 -10.40
C VAL A 508 10.75 18.08 -10.63
N SER A 509 11.80 17.46 -11.18
CA SER A 509 13.04 18.19 -11.51
C SER A 509 12.86 19.19 -12.66
N LYS A 510 11.77 19.06 -13.44
CA LYS A 510 11.43 19.94 -14.57
C LYS A 510 10.45 21.05 -14.18
N VAL A 511 10.01 21.07 -12.92
CA VAL A 511 9.06 22.07 -12.42
C VAL A 511 9.82 23.12 -11.65
N ASP A 512 9.68 24.36 -12.09
CA ASP A 512 10.19 25.52 -11.38
C ASP A 512 9.11 26.01 -10.39
N THR A 513 9.36 25.81 -9.10
CA THR A 513 8.47 26.27 -8.03
C THR A 513 9.34 26.60 -6.83
N THR A 514 9.24 27.84 -6.35
CA THR A 514 10.07 28.27 -5.22
C THR A 514 9.41 27.92 -3.89
N TRP A 515 10.22 27.79 -2.83
CA TRP A 515 9.68 27.60 -1.48
C TRP A 515 8.78 28.78 -1.07
N LYS A 516 9.10 30.00 -1.52
CA LYS A 516 8.29 31.18 -1.23
C LYS A 516 6.88 31.10 -1.83
N ASP A 517 6.73 30.48 -3.00
CA ASP A 517 5.40 30.32 -3.62
C ASP A 517 4.56 29.29 -2.88
N ILE A 518 5.20 28.21 -2.41
CA ILE A 518 4.54 27.13 -1.67
C ILE A 518 4.23 27.54 -0.22
N ALA A 519 5.12 28.27 0.45
CA ALA A 519 4.96 28.64 1.86
C ALA A 519 3.97 29.79 2.11
N LYS A 520 3.50 30.47 1.04
CA LYS A 520 2.46 31.51 1.09
C LYS A 520 1.05 30.94 1.23
N VAL A 521 0.85 29.71 0.77
CA VAL A 521 -0.41 28.94 0.85
C VAL A 521 -0.44 28.18 2.18
#